data_AF-A0AAW0JVX5-F1
#
_entry.id   AF-A0AAW0JVX5-F1
#
_cell.length_a   1.000
_cell.length_b   1.000
_cell.length_c   1.000
_cell.angle_alpha   90.00
_cell.angle_beta   90.00
_cell.angle_gamma   90.00
#
_symmetry.space_group_name_H-M   'P 1'
#
loop_
_entity.id
_entity.type
_entity.pdbx_description
1 polymer ?
#
loop_
_entity_poly.entity_id
_entity_poly.type
_entity_poly.pdbx_seq_one_letter_code
_entity_poly.pdbx_strand_id
1 'polypeptide(L)'
;MREMDNFLLLSYEDLKQVTRGTIEKICDFLGKKLEKDELDLVLKYSSFQVMKENKMSNLSIIPEDVVTNGLNLMRKGMTGDWKNNFTVAQAETFDKVFQKKMIVFPPELVPWQ
;
A
#
# COMPACT_ATOMS: atom_id res chain seq x y z
N MET A 1 -11.95 -3.34 17.43
CA MET A 1 -10.61 -3.13 16.84
C MET A 1 -10.54 -1.82 16.06
N ARG A 2 -11.55 -1.45 15.22
CA ARG A 2 -11.56 -0.14 14.55
C ARG A 2 -11.81 1.05 15.48
N GLU A 3 -12.60 0.86 16.54
CA GLU A 3 -12.90 1.90 17.54
C GLU A 3 -11.83 1.99 18.65
N MET A 4 -10.62 1.48 18.41
CA MET A 4 -9.53 1.57 19.37
C MET A 4 -8.71 2.81 19.03
N ASP A 5 -8.62 3.76 19.95
CA ASP A 5 -7.91 5.04 19.74
C ASP A 5 -6.42 4.86 19.38
N ASN A 6 -5.85 3.68 19.65
CA ASN A 6 -4.45 3.34 19.37
C ASN A 6 -4.27 2.37 18.17
N PHE A 7 -5.28 2.20 17.32
CA PHE A 7 -5.18 1.36 16.12
C PHE A 7 -5.70 2.07 14.87
N LEU A 8 -4.83 2.28 13.87
CA LEU A 8 -5.19 2.85 12.58
C LEU A 8 -5.18 1.78 11.49
N LEU A 9 -6.34 1.56 10.86
CA LEU A 9 -6.47 0.70 9.67
C LEU A 9 -6.44 1.56 8.40
N LEU A 10 -5.56 1.18 7.47
CA LEU A 10 -5.41 1.77 6.14
C LEU A 10 -5.36 0.68 5.07
N SER A 11 -5.75 1.02 3.85
CA SER A 11 -5.55 0.17 2.67
C SER A 11 -4.45 0.73 1.77
N TYR A 12 -3.84 -0.13 0.96
CA TYR A 12 -2.87 0.32 -0.04
C TYR A 12 -3.56 1.13 -1.15
N GLU A 13 -4.81 0.78 -1.46
CA GLU A 13 -5.67 1.45 -2.41
C GLU A 13 -5.88 2.92 -2.03
N ASP A 14 -6.24 3.20 -0.78
CA ASP A 14 -6.41 4.57 -0.28
C ASP A 14 -5.08 5.34 -0.29
N LEU A 15 -3.98 4.70 0.13
CA LEU A 15 -2.63 5.28 0.07
C LEU A 15 -2.25 5.70 -1.34
N LYS A 16 -2.71 4.95 -2.35
CA LYS A 16 -2.41 5.22 -3.76
C LYS A 16 -3.39 6.20 -4.41
N GLN A 17 -4.68 6.14 -4.10
CA GLN A 17 -5.71 6.97 -4.72
C GLN A 17 -5.88 8.33 -4.04
N VAL A 18 -5.76 8.37 -2.70
CA VAL A 18 -5.98 9.56 -1.87
C VAL A 18 -4.79 9.75 -0.93
N THR A 19 -3.58 9.84 -1.50
CA THR A 19 -2.32 9.86 -0.74
C THR A 19 -2.27 10.97 0.31
N ARG A 20 -2.64 12.20 -0.06
CA ARG A 20 -2.61 13.36 0.85
C ARG A 20 -3.55 13.16 2.06
N GLY A 21 -4.80 12.82 1.80
CA GLY A 21 -5.78 12.56 2.86
C GLY A 21 -5.38 11.39 3.76
N THR A 22 -4.71 10.38 3.19
CA THR A 22 -4.19 9.27 4.00
C THR A 22 -3.02 9.70 4.90
N ILE A 23 -2.13 10.57 4.43
CA ILE A 23 -1.05 11.14 5.26
C ILE A 23 -1.64 12.02 6.36
N GLU A 24 -2.64 12.85 6.06
CA GLU A 24 -3.35 13.66 7.05
C GLU A 24 -3.99 12.76 8.12
N LYS A 25 -4.65 11.68 7.72
CA LYS A 25 -5.21 10.66 8.64
C LYS A 25 -4.14 10.01 9.54
N ILE A 26 -2.94 9.75 9.01
CA ILE A 26 -1.81 9.25 9.80
C ILE A 26 -1.33 10.32 10.80
N CYS A 27 -1.24 11.58 10.38
CA CYS A 27 -0.84 12.69 11.24
C CYS A 27 -1.82 12.85 12.40
N ASP A 28 -3.11 12.88 12.13
CA ASP A 28 -4.18 12.99 13.14
C ASP A 28 -4.09 11.84 14.15
N PHE A 29 -3.96 10.60 13.66
CA PHE A 29 -3.82 9.42 14.52
C PHE A 29 -2.58 9.48 15.42
N LEU A 30 -1.46 10.02 14.94
CA LEU A 30 -0.23 10.18 15.70
C LEU A 30 -0.20 11.46 16.56
N GLY A 31 -1.27 12.27 16.55
CA GLY A 31 -1.33 13.56 17.23
C GLY A 31 -0.32 14.59 16.70
N LYS A 32 0.01 14.52 15.40
CA LYS A 32 0.93 15.43 14.72
C LYS A 32 0.16 16.40 13.82
N LYS A 33 0.64 17.63 13.77
CA LYS A 33 0.20 18.63 12.78
C LYS A 33 1.38 18.98 11.92
N LEU A 34 1.17 18.96 10.61
CA LEU A 34 2.15 19.39 9.62
C LEU A 34 1.62 20.67 8.97
N GLU A 35 2.51 21.64 8.77
CA GLU A 35 2.23 22.78 7.92
C GLU A 35 2.12 22.32 6.45
N LYS A 36 1.48 23.16 5.62
CA LYS A 36 1.23 22.83 4.21
C LYS A 36 2.52 22.43 3.48
N ASP A 37 3.59 23.19 3.69
CA ASP A 37 4.88 22.94 3.01
C ASP A 37 5.55 21.64 3.50
N GLU A 38 5.38 21.29 4.77
CA GLU A 38 5.88 20.02 5.33
C GLU A 38 5.12 18.83 4.73
N LEU A 39 3.80 18.93 4.62
CA LEU A 39 2.96 17.91 3.99
C LEU A 39 3.32 17.70 2.52
N ASP A 40 3.57 18.80 1.79
CA ASP A 40 3.98 18.75 0.39
C ASP A 40 5.39 18.12 0.24
N LEU A 41 6.29 18.32 1.21
CA LEU A 41 7.57 17.60 1.26
C LEU A 41 7.39 16.10 1.52
N VAL A 42 6.51 15.71 2.46
CA VAL A 42 6.21 14.30 2.71
C VAL A 42 5.69 13.64 1.44
N LEU A 43 4.70 14.24 0.76
CA LEU A 43 4.16 13.75 -0.51
C LEU A 43 5.23 13.55 -1.58
N LYS A 44 6.15 14.51 -1.72
CA LYS A 44 7.25 14.43 -2.67
C LYS A 44 8.18 13.26 -2.34
N TYR A 45 8.68 13.20 -1.10
CA TYR A 45 9.71 12.24 -0.71
C TYR A 45 9.17 10.81 -0.51
N SER A 46 7.87 10.65 -0.23
CA SER A 46 7.20 9.35 -0.17
C SER A 46 6.65 8.90 -1.53
N SER A 47 6.89 9.66 -2.61
CA SER A 47 6.43 9.27 -3.95
C SER A 47 7.15 8.01 -4.43
N PHE A 48 6.46 7.20 -5.24
CA PHE A 48 7.01 5.95 -5.75
C PHE A 48 8.35 6.14 -6.47
N GLN A 49 8.48 7.20 -7.28
CA GLN A 49 9.72 7.47 -8.02
C GLN A 49 10.88 7.79 -7.09
N VAL A 50 10.66 8.68 -6.10
CA VAL A 50 11.70 9.05 -5.14
C VAL A 50 12.11 7.85 -4.28
N MET A 51 11.14 7.05 -3.82
CA MET A 51 11.43 5.82 -3.07
C MET A 51 12.18 4.78 -3.91
N LYS A 52 11.90 4.68 -5.20
CA LYS A 52 12.57 3.78 -6.14
C LYS A 52 14.03 4.16 -6.40
N GLU A 53 14.32 5.45 -6.44
CA GLU A 53 15.68 5.97 -6.65
C GLU A 53 16.52 5.98 -5.36
N ASN A 54 15.86 6.01 -4.20
CA ASN A 54 16.54 6.00 -2.91
C ASN A 54 17.06 4.60 -2.53
N LYS A 55 18.39 4.43 -2.55
CA LYS A 55 19.08 3.18 -2.16
C LYS A 55 18.72 2.67 -0.76
N MET A 56 18.39 3.58 0.16
CA MET A 56 17.98 3.22 1.52
C MET A 56 16.54 2.70 1.61
N SER A 57 15.73 2.93 0.58
CA SER A 57 14.31 2.54 0.55
C SER A 57 14.02 1.43 -0.46
N ASN A 58 14.78 1.31 -1.55
CA ASN A 58 14.56 0.33 -2.61
C ASN A 58 15.26 -1.03 -2.36
N LEU A 59 16.01 -1.15 -1.26
CA LEU A 59 16.79 -2.33 -0.85
C LEU A 59 17.93 -2.73 -1.78
N SER A 60 18.43 -1.82 -2.62
CA SER A 60 19.61 -2.08 -3.47
C SER A 60 20.92 -2.21 -2.69
N ILE A 61 20.89 -1.98 -1.38
CA ILE A 61 22.04 -2.18 -0.47
C ILE A 61 22.21 -3.66 -0.08
N ILE A 62 21.21 -4.50 -0.33
CA ILE A 62 21.30 -5.92 -0.02
C ILE A 62 22.27 -6.59 -1.01
N PRO A 63 23.29 -7.30 -0.52
CA PRO A 63 24.24 -8.01 -1.38
C PRO A 63 23.58 -9.04 -2.32
N GLU A 64 24.11 -9.17 -3.54
CA GLU A 64 23.56 -10.06 -4.57
C GLU A 64 23.66 -11.55 -4.22
N ASP A 65 24.62 -11.94 -3.38
CA ASP A 65 24.76 -13.30 -2.86
C ASP A 65 23.64 -13.69 -1.87
N VAL A 66 22.91 -12.71 -1.33
CA VAL A 66 21.70 -12.94 -0.51
C VAL A 66 20.44 -13.05 -1.37
N VAL A 67 20.36 -12.31 -2.48
CA VAL A 67 19.20 -12.31 -3.38
C VAL A 67 19.63 -12.63 -4.81
N THR A 68 19.58 -13.92 -5.15
CA THR A 68 19.82 -14.38 -6.53
C THR A 68 18.83 -13.73 -7.49
N ASN A 69 19.35 -13.06 -8.52
CA ASN A 69 18.64 -12.34 -9.60
C ASN A 69 18.21 -10.89 -9.28
N GLY A 70 18.68 -10.32 -8.17
CA GLY A 70 18.46 -8.92 -7.83
C GLY A 70 17.06 -8.63 -7.30
N LEU A 71 16.97 -7.84 -6.23
CA LEU A 71 15.70 -7.45 -5.63
C LEU A 71 15.15 -6.18 -6.29
N ASN A 72 14.04 -6.27 -7.01
CA ASN A 72 13.30 -5.11 -7.48
C ASN A 72 12.05 -4.87 -6.61
N LEU A 73 12.26 -4.29 -5.43
CA LEU A 73 11.18 -4.01 -4.48
C LEU A 73 10.16 -3.02 -5.08
N MET A 74 10.64 -1.96 -5.72
CA MET A 74 9.83 -0.88 -6.28
C MET A 74 9.48 -1.15 -7.76
N ARG A 75 8.69 -2.21 -8.01
CA ARG A 75 8.41 -2.72 -9.37
C ARG A 75 7.47 -1.83 -10.21
N LYS A 76 6.19 -1.71 -9.83
CA LYS A 76 5.15 -0.93 -10.56
C LYS A 76 4.40 0.09 -9.70
N GLY A 77 4.22 -0.18 -8.41
CA GLY A 77 3.56 0.74 -7.48
C GLY A 77 2.12 1.12 -7.86
N MET A 78 1.31 0.14 -8.28
CA MET A 78 -0.06 0.34 -8.74
C MET A 78 -1.00 -0.77 -8.25
N THR A 79 -2.28 -0.46 -8.13
CA THR A 79 -3.34 -1.41 -7.78
C THR A 79 -3.85 -2.13 -9.04
N GLY A 80 -4.46 -3.30 -8.88
CA GLY A 80 -5.13 -4.02 -9.98
C GLY A 80 -4.23 -4.74 -10.99
N ASP A 81 -2.89 -4.70 -10.86
CA ASP A 81 -1.96 -5.35 -11.80
C ASP A 81 -2.12 -6.89 -11.84
N TRP A 82 -2.81 -7.47 -10.86
CA TRP A 82 -3.16 -8.90 -10.86
C TRP A 82 -3.96 -9.30 -12.11
N LYS A 83 -4.78 -8.40 -12.67
CA LYS A 83 -5.56 -8.64 -13.89
C LYS A 83 -4.71 -8.93 -15.12
N ASN A 84 -3.45 -8.49 -15.12
CA ASN A 84 -2.49 -8.76 -16.19
C ASN A 84 -1.80 -10.13 -16.06
N ASN A 85 -2.01 -10.84 -14.95
CA ASN A 85 -1.32 -12.08 -14.61
C ASN A 85 -2.29 -13.25 -14.44
N PHE A 86 -3.52 -12.98 -14.00
CA PHE A 86 -4.53 -14.00 -13.78
C PHE A 86 -5.25 -14.32 -15.10
N THR A 87 -5.45 -15.61 -15.34
CA THR A 87 -6.46 -16.08 -16.29
C THR A 87 -7.86 -15.86 -15.70
N VAL A 88 -8.89 -15.83 -16.55
CA VAL A 88 -10.30 -15.70 -16.12
C VAL A 88 -10.67 -16.81 -15.11
N ALA A 89 -10.29 -18.06 -15.36
CA ALA A 89 -10.56 -19.18 -14.46
C ALA A 89 -9.87 -19.03 -13.09
N GLN A 90 -8.66 -18.46 -13.04
CA GLN A 90 -7.97 -18.20 -11.78
C GLN A 90 -8.65 -17.07 -10.99
N ALA A 91 -9.10 -16.02 -11.67
CA ALA A 91 -9.83 -14.91 -11.05
C ALA A 91 -11.15 -15.40 -10.43
N GLU A 92 -11.96 -16.14 -11.17
CA GLU A 92 -13.22 -16.72 -10.67
C GLU A 92 -13.00 -17.68 -9.48
N THR A 93 -11.90 -18.44 -9.50
CA THR A 93 -11.53 -19.32 -8.40
C THR A 93 -11.16 -18.51 -7.15
N PHE A 94 -10.39 -17.43 -7.32
CA PHE A 94 -10.03 -16.53 -6.23
C PHE A 94 -11.27 -15.88 -5.62
N ASP A 95 -12.19 -15.37 -6.43
CA ASP A 95 -13.42 -14.71 -5.96
C ASP A 95 -14.25 -15.63 -5.06
N LYS A 96 -14.45 -16.89 -5.47
CA LYS A 96 -15.17 -17.89 -4.67
C LYS A 96 -14.48 -18.16 -3.32
N VAL A 97 -13.16 -18.29 -3.32
CA VAL A 97 -12.39 -18.53 -2.09
C VAL A 97 -12.44 -17.31 -1.17
N PHE A 98 -12.27 -16.11 -1.73
CA PHE A 98 -12.30 -14.87 -0.98
C PHE A 98 -13.67 -14.65 -0.33
N GLN A 99 -14.77 -14.76 -1.10
CA GLN A 99 -16.13 -14.63 -0.58
C GLN A 99 -16.41 -15.61 0.56
N LYS A 100 -16.02 -16.88 0.41
CA LYS A 100 -16.20 -17.89 1.46
C LYS A 100 -15.43 -17.56 2.74
N LYS A 101 -14.20 -17.07 2.63
CA LYS A 101 -13.34 -16.77 3.79
C LYS A 101 -13.67 -15.44 4.45
N MET A 102 -14.17 -14.47 3.69
CA MET A 102 -14.36 -13.10 4.16
C MET A 102 -15.80 -12.79 4.58
N ILE A 103 -16.72 -13.75 4.48
CA ILE A 103 -18.16 -13.58 4.81
C ILE A 103 -18.43 -13.05 6.23
N VAL A 104 -17.52 -13.31 7.17
CA VAL A 104 -17.65 -12.87 8.58
C VAL A 104 -17.19 -11.42 8.80
N PHE A 105 -16.61 -10.80 7.77
CA PHE A 105 -16.07 -9.44 7.84
C PHE A 105 -16.99 -8.46 7.10
N PRO A 106 -17.12 -7.21 7.59
CA PRO A 106 -17.89 -6.18 6.89
C PRO A 106 -17.31 -5.89 5.49
N PRO A 107 -18.13 -5.80 4.42
CA PRO A 107 -17.66 -5.53 3.06
C PRO A 107 -16.85 -4.23 2.94
N GLU A 108 -17.13 -3.23 3.78
CA GLU A 108 -16.45 -1.94 3.81
C GLU A 108 -14.98 -2.03 4.25
N LEU A 109 -14.50 -3.22 4.66
CA LEU A 109 -13.06 -3.47 4.88
C LEU A 109 -12.27 -3.66 3.59
N VAL A 110 -12.93 -3.92 2.48
CA VAL A 110 -12.31 -4.41 1.26
C VAL A 110 -12.54 -3.40 0.14
N PRO A 111 -11.65 -2.40 -0.04
CA PRO A 111 -11.86 -1.29 -0.97
C PRO A 111 -11.72 -1.67 -2.46
N TRP A 112 -11.45 -2.94 -2.77
CA TRP A 112 -11.21 -3.43 -4.13
C TRP A 112 -12.27 -4.43 -4.63
N GLN A 113 -13.37 -4.61 -3.89
CA GLN A 113 -14.56 -5.28 -4.44
C GLN A 113 -15.24 -4.43 -5.51
#